data_AF-A0A645A7J4-F1
#
_entry.id   AF-A0A645A7J4-F1
#
_cell.length_a   1.000
_cell.length_b   1.000
_cell.length_c   1.000
_cell.angle_alpha   90.00
_cell.angle_beta   90.00
_cell.angle_gamma   90.00
#
_symmetry.space_group_name_H-M   'P 1'
#
loop_
_entity.id
_entity.type
_entity.pdbx_description
1 polymer ?
#
loop_
_entity_poly.entity_id
_entity_poly.type
_entity_poly.pdbx_seq_one_letter_code
_entity_poly.pdbx_strand_id
1 'polypeptide(L)'
;MLEIDEMGLDKLDRRILNTIIEYYRGGPVGLDTLAASIGEEKVTIEDVYEPYLLQIGYLNRTPRGRVVTEMGYRHVNKVKKNIGQMTIDFEG
;
A
#
# COMPACT_ATOMS: atom_id res chain seq x y z
N MET A 1 -18.37 6.21 -2.37
CA MET A 1 -17.57 7.44 -2.17
C MET A 1 -16.12 6.99 -2.13
N LEU A 2 -15.22 7.59 -2.93
CA LEU A 2 -13.81 7.18 -2.97
C LEU A 2 -13.19 7.43 -1.59
N GLU A 3 -12.82 6.35 -0.89
CA GLU A 3 -12.12 6.43 0.39
C GLU A 3 -10.66 6.79 0.11
N ILE A 4 -10.39 8.08 0.07
CA ILE A 4 -9.04 8.65 -0.03
C ILE A 4 -8.58 8.98 1.38
N ASP A 5 -7.36 8.57 1.75
CA ASP A 5 -6.80 8.90 3.07
C ASP A 5 -6.14 10.29 3.12
N GLU A 6 -5.64 10.67 4.30
CA GLU A 6 -5.00 11.97 4.54
C GLU A 6 -3.78 12.25 3.64
N MET A 7 -3.15 11.20 3.11
CA MET A 7 -2.00 11.27 2.22
C MET A 7 -2.41 11.20 0.74
N GLY A 8 -3.72 11.22 0.44
CA GLY A 8 -4.22 11.13 -0.92
C GLY A 8 -4.24 9.71 -1.48
N LEU A 9 -3.98 8.68 -0.67
CA LEU A 9 -3.98 7.30 -1.15
C LEU A 9 -5.39 6.75 -1.28
N ASP A 10 -5.66 6.18 -2.44
CA ASP A 10 -6.92 5.49 -2.68
C ASP A 10 -6.90 4.06 -2.10
N LYS A 11 -7.91 3.28 -2.44
CA LYS A 11 -8.01 1.88 -1.97
C LYS A 11 -6.92 0.99 -2.58
N LEU A 12 -6.55 1.20 -3.84
CA LEU A 12 -5.58 0.37 -4.52
C LEU A 12 -4.15 0.69 -4.09
N ASP A 13 -3.81 1.95 -3.89
CA ASP A 13 -2.55 2.38 -3.28
C ASP A 13 -2.29 1.65 -1.96
N ARG A 14 -3.29 1.72 -1.06
CA ARG A 14 -3.24 1.05 0.24
C ARG A 14 -3.18 -0.47 0.09
N ARG A 15 -3.87 -1.04 -0.91
CA ARG A 15 -3.83 -2.48 -1.20
C ARG A 15 -2.45 -2.92 -1.68
N ILE A 16 -1.77 -2.13 -2.51
CA ILE A 16 -0.40 -2.39 -2.96
C ILE A 16 0.53 -2.47 -1.74
N LEU A 17 0.54 -1.41 -0.90
CA LEU A 17 1.41 -1.36 0.27
C LEU A 17 1.11 -2.50 1.27
N ASN A 18 -0.17 -2.73 1.59
CA ASN A 18 -0.57 -3.82 2.48
C ASN A 18 -0.17 -5.19 1.93
N THR A 19 -0.33 -5.42 0.63
CA THR A 19 0.01 -6.71 0.01
C THR A 19 1.51 -7.00 0.17
N ILE A 20 2.36 -6.00 -0.09
CA ILE A 20 3.81 -6.15 0.07
C ILE A 20 4.19 -6.39 1.54
N ILE A 21 3.56 -5.67 2.48
CA ILE A 21 3.82 -5.82 3.91
C ILE A 21 3.39 -7.20 4.43
N GLU A 22 2.16 -7.62 4.15
CA GLU A 22 1.54 -8.80 4.76
C GLU A 22 2.03 -10.11 4.13
N TYR A 23 2.09 -10.16 2.80
CA TYR A 23 2.44 -11.40 2.09
C TYR A 23 3.94 -11.55 1.85
N TYR A 24 4.65 -10.42 1.71
CA TYR A 24 6.07 -10.41 1.34
C TYR A 24 6.97 -9.82 2.42
N ARG A 25 6.44 -9.58 3.63
CA ARG A 25 7.18 -9.04 4.79
C ARG A 25 7.94 -7.74 4.45
N GLY A 26 7.35 -6.92 3.59
CA GLY A 26 7.94 -5.65 3.13
C GLY A 26 8.69 -5.74 1.81
N GLY A 27 8.82 -6.93 1.22
CA GLY A 27 9.50 -7.17 -0.04
C GLY A 27 10.92 -7.75 0.14
N PRO A 28 11.71 -7.86 -0.96
CA PRO A 28 11.35 -7.47 -2.33
C PRO A 28 10.36 -8.42 -3.00
N VAL A 29 9.41 -7.86 -3.76
CA VAL A 29 8.46 -8.62 -4.61
C VAL A 29 8.53 -8.16 -6.08
N GLY A 30 8.51 -9.11 -7.03
CA GLY A 30 8.49 -8.81 -8.46
C GLY A 30 7.16 -8.18 -8.91
N LEU A 31 7.17 -7.41 -10.00
CA LEU A 31 5.95 -6.75 -10.51
C LEU A 31 4.87 -7.77 -10.86
N ASP A 32 5.22 -8.81 -11.60
CA ASP A 32 4.26 -9.82 -12.05
C ASP A 32 3.64 -10.56 -10.86
N THR A 33 4.44 -10.87 -9.84
CA THR A 33 3.98 -11.50 -8.59
C THR A 33 3.05 -10.57 -7.79
N LEU A 34 3.40 -9.29 -7.70
CA LEU A 34 2.58 -8.29 -7.03
C LEU A 34 1.24 -8.10 -7.75
N ALA A 35 1.27 -7.94 -9.08
CA ALA A 35 0.11 -7.82 -9.95
C ALA A 35 -0.84 -9.02 -9.79
N ALA A 36 -0.30 -10.24 -9.84
CA ALA A 36 -1.08 -11.45 -9.62
C ALA A 36 -1.71 -11.53 -8.22
N SER A 37 -1.01 -11.06 -7.18
CA SER A 37 -1.52 -11.06 -5.81
C SER A 37 -2.67 -10.08 -5.59
N ILE A 38 -2.65 -8.95 -6.31
CA ILE A 38 -3.66 -7.90 -6.22
C ILE A 38 -4.82 -8.15 -7.20
N GLY A 39 -4.59 -8.94 -8.24
CA GLY A 39 -5.55 -9.17 -9.31
C GLY A 39 -5.66 -7.96 -10.26
N GLU A 40 -4.55 -7.27 -10.47
CA GLU A 40 -4.46 -6.07 -11.32
C GLU A 40 -3.46 -6.28 -12.45
N GLU A 41 -3.57 -5.46 -13.50
CA GLU A 41 -2.58 -5.47 -14.57
C GLU A 41 -1.27 -4.84 -14.12
N LYS A 42 -0.15 -5.45 -14.51
CA LYS A 42 1.19 -4.94 -14.19
C LYS A 42 1.42 -3.50 -14.67
N VAL A 43 0.88 -3.16 -15.85
CA VAL A 43 1.03 -1.83 -16.47
C VAL A 43 0.28 -0.79 -15.66
N THR A 44 -0.92 -1.14 -15.17
CA THR A 44 -1.69 -0.28 -14.28
C THR A 44 -0.89 0.02 -13.01
N ILE A 45 -0.33 -1.00 -12.36
CA ILE A 45 0.51 -0.79 -11.17
C ILE A 45 1.73 0.09 -11.48
N GLU A 46 2.45 -0.20 -12.56
CA GLU A 46 3.71 0.46 -12.90
C GLU A 46 3.55 1.91 -13.38
N ASP A 47 2.52 2.19 -14.18
CA ASP A 47 2.33 3.47 -14.87
C ASP A 47 1.36 4.39 -14.14
N VAL A 48 0.42 3.85 -13.34
CA VAL A 48 -0.61 4.64 -12.66
C VAL A 48 -0.29 4.81 -11.17
N TYR A 49 0.04 3.73 -10.46
CA TYR A 49 0.08 3.73 -8.99
C TYR A 49 1.50 3.92 -8.42
N GLU A 50 2.48 3.17 -8.92
CA GLU A 50 3.85 3.26 -8.45
C GLU A 50 4.45 4.67 -8.51
N PRO A 51 4.20 5.51 -9.54
CA PRO A 51 4.81 6.84 -9.61
C PRO A 51 4.54 7.67 -8.36
N TYR A 52 3.30 7.66 -7.84
CA TYR A 52 2.95 8.44 -6.66
C TYR A 52 3.55 7.83 -5.38
N LEU A 53 3.45 6.50 -5.21
CA LEU A 53 4.00 5.80 -4.05
C LEU A 53 5.53 5.94 -3.94
N LEU A 54 6.23 5.99 -5.07
CA LEU A 54 7.66 6.29 -5.14
C LEU A 54 7.94 7.76 -4.80
N GLN A 55 7.16 8.68 -5.36
CA GLN A 55 7.32 10.12 -5.13
C GLN A 55 7.17 10.51 -3.66
N ILE A 56 6.19 9.94 -2.94
CA ILE A 56 5.99 10.20 -1.51
C ILE A 56 6.89 9.34 -0.61
N GLY A 57 7.74 8.48 -1.20
CA GLY A 57 8.72 7.66 -0.51
C GLY A 57 8.14 6.49 0.28
N TYR A 58 6.96 5.98 -0.09
CA TYR A 58 6.32 4.82 0.57
C TYR A 58 6.74 3.49 -0.04
N LEU A 59 7.17 3.51 -1.29
CA LEU A 59 7.67 2.37 -2.04
C LEU A 59 9.08 2.67 -2.56
N ASN A 60 9.90 1.63 -2.70
CA ASN A 60 11.18 1.67 -3.41
C ASN A 60 11.22 0.57 -4.48
N ARG A 61 11.81 0.91 -5.64
CA ARG A 61 12.20 -0.08 -6.66
C ARG A 61 13.64 -0.51 -6.41
N THR A 62 13.87 -1.82 -6.44
CA THR A 62 15.21 -2.43 -6.39
C THR A 62 15.36 -3.39 -7.57
N PRO A 63 16.58 -3.81 -7.95
CA PRO A 63 16.77 -4.83 -8.98
C PRO A 63 16.04 -6.16 -8.69
N ARG A 64 15.77 -6.43 -7.41
CA ARG A 64 15.09 -7.66 -6.95
C ARG A 64 13.56 -7.53 -6.87
N GLY A 65 13.02 -6.32 -7.03
CA GLY A 65 11.59 -6.05 -6.86
C GLY A 65 11.28 -4.81 -6.02
N ARG A 66 10.01 -4.70 -5.62
CA ARG A 66 9.45 -3.59 -4.85
C ARG A 66 9.56 -3.85 -3.37
N VAL A 67 9.96 -2.83 -2.61
CA VAL A 67 10.11 -2.88 -1.15
C VAL A 67 9.35 -1.70 -0.56
N VAL A 68 8.54 -1.96 0.48
CA VAL A 68 7.88 -0.88 1.22
C VAL A 68 8.88 -0.25 2.19
N THR A 69 8.92 1.08 2.21
CA THR A 69 9.83 1.82 3.08
C THR A 69 9.30 1.89 4.51
N GLU A 70 10.16 2.27 5.45
CA GLU A 70 9.76 2.57 6.83
C GLU A 70 8.61 3.60 6.90
N MET A 71 8.58 4.59 5.99
CA MET A 71 7.50 5.57 5.92
C MET A 71 6.16 4.93 5.50
N GLY A 72 6.20 4.06 4.49
CA GLY A 72 5.02 3.30 4.06
C GLY A 72 4.48 2.38 5.16
N TYR A 73 5.37 1.71 5.89
CA TYR A 73 5.01 0.90 7.06
C TYR A 73 4.29 1.71 8.14
N ARG A 74 4.83 2.89 8.49
CA ARG A 74 4.24 3.77 9.50
C ARG A 74 2.86 4.27 9.08
N HIS A 75 2.69 4.63 7.81
CA HIS A 75 1.42 5.08 7.27
C HIS A 75 0.35 3.98 7.35
N VAL A 76 0.63 2.81 6.79
CA VAL A 76 -0.28 1.66 6.78
C VAL A 76 -0.68 1.25 8.21
N ASN A 77 0.27 1.21 9.14
CA ASN A 77 -0.01 0.84 10.53
C ASN A 77 -0.82 1.91 11.30
N LYS A 78 -0.69 3.19 10.97
CA LYS A 78 -1.56 4.26 11.50
C LYS A 78 -3.00 4.06 11.03
N VAL A 79 -3.19 3.76 9.74
CA VAL A 79 -4.53 3.50 9.18
C VAL A 79 -5.20 2.31 9.88
N LYS A 80 -4.47 1.22 10.16
CA LYS A 80 -5.02 0.06 10.89
C LYS A 80 -5.49 0.40 12.31
N LYS A 81 -4.77 1.26 13.03
CA LYS A 81 -5.18 1.72 14.37
C LYS A 81 -6.43 2.59 14.34
N ASN A 82 -6.55 3.46 13.34
CA ASN A 82 -7.71 4.36 13.22
C ASN A 82 -8.99 3.59 12.86
N ILE A 83 -8.91 2.53 12.06
CA ILE A 83 -10.08 1.69 11.74
C ILE A 83 -10.51 0.85 12.96
N GLY A 84 -9.57 0.35 13.75
CA GLY A 84 -9.88 -0.43 14.97
C GLY A 84 -10.44 0.39 16.14
N GLN A 85 -10.19 1.72 16.17
CA GLN A 85 -10.70 2.60 17.23
C GLN A 85 -12.11 3.14 16.93
N MET A 86 -12.49 3.25 15.65
CA MET A 86 -13.78 3.82 15.24
C MET A 86 -14.99 2.89 15.50
N THR A 87 -14.77 1.62 15.85
CA THR A 87 -15.83 0.67 16.24
C THR A 87 -16.20 0.72 17.72
N ILE A 88 -15.49 1.49 18.55
CA ILE A 88 -15.67 1.49 20.01
C ILE A 88 -16.40 2.74 20.54
N ASP A 89 -16.70 3.72 19.68
CA ASP A 89 -17.26 5.02 20.09
C ASP A 89 -18.77 5.16 19.86
N PHE A 90 -19.51 4.07 19.58
CA PHE A 90 -20.97 4.07 19.40
C PHE A 90 -21.76 3.39 20.53
N GLU A 91 -21.12 2.98 21.63
CA GLU A 91 -21.80 2.54 22.85
C GLU A 91 -21.50 3.50 24.00
N GLY A 92 -22.24 4.62 24.03
CA GLY A 92 -22.27 5.59 25.12
C GLY A 92 -23.68 6.09 25.35
#